data_AF-A0A1Y4RUA1-F1
#
_entry.id   AF-A0A1Y4RUA1-F1
#
_cell.length_a   1.000
_cell.length_b   1.000
_cell.length_c   1.000
_cell.angle_alpha   90.00
_cell.angle_beta   90.00
_cell.angle_gamma   90.00
#
_symmetry.space_group_name_H-M   'P 1'
#
loop_
_entity.id
_entity.type
_entity.pdbx_description
1 polymer ?
#
loop_
_entity_poly.entity_id
_entity_poly.type
_entity_poly.pdbx_seq_one_letter_code
_entity_poly.pdbx_strand_id
1 'polypeptide(L)'
;MHYVPACVHPEEGQKAEEVFIWTGADYDSGTDLLAVTGCIWACPYSTIVLDFSCPLQPQPPKHWLDLRHIVDPDDTRFDDIEFVRWESDSLVLRGCDTEDGRWKEVRVPVEQLQIELSQQC
;
A
#
# COMPACT_ATOMS: atom_id res chain seq x y z
N MET A 1 -10.88 -13.00 20.94
CA MET A 1 -9.54 -13.38 20.44
C MET A 1 -9.02 -12.15 19.70
N HIS A 2 -7.88 -11.59 20.12
CA HIS A 2 -7.23 -10.48 19.41
C HIS A 2 -6.03 -11.04 18.68
N TYR A 3 -5.91 -10.73 17.39
CA TYR A 3 -4.70 -11.02 16.63
C TYR A 3 -3.70 -9.91 16.89
N VAL A 4 -2.49 -10.27 17.32
CA VAL A 4 -1.36 -9.35 17.48
C VAL A 4 -0.27 -9.83 16.53
N PRO A 5 0.15 -9.02 15.53
CA PRO A 5 1.23 -9.40 14.63
C PRO A 5 2.51 -9.71 15.40
N ALA A 6 3.18 -10.81 15.06
CA ALA A 6 4.36 -11.29 15.78
C ALA A 6 5.50 -10.26 15.80
N CYS A 7 5.61 -9.42 14.76
CA CYS A 7 6.64 -8.38 14.67
C CYS A 7 6.46 -7.26 15.72
N VAL A 8 5.24 -7.04 16.25
CA VAL A 8 4.97 -6.05 17.31
C VAL A 8 5.38 -6.58 18.69
N HIS A 9 5.38 -7.89 18.88
CA HIS A 9 5.78 -8.58 20.10
C HIS A 9 6.75 -9.73 19.78
N PRO A 10 7.98 -9.41 19.35
CA PRO A 10 8.92 -10.42 18.92
C PRO A 10 9.58 -11.13 20.12
N GLU A 11 10.31 -12.21 19.85
CA GLU A 11 11.03 -12.96 20.88
C GLU A 11 12.15 -12.12 21.54
N GLU A 12 12.58 -12.53 22.74
CA GLU A 12 13.63 -11.84 23.48
C GLU A 12 14.92 -11.70 22.65
N GLY A 13 15.40 -10.47 22.49
CA GLY A 13 16.57 -10.14 21.67
C GLY A 13 16.26 -9.69 20.23
N GLN A 14 15.01 -9.77 19.77
CA GLN A 14 14.57 -9.21 18.49
C GLN A 14 14.01 -7.79 18.67
N LYS A 15 14.11 -6.97 17.60
CA LYS A 15 13.58 -5.61 17.60
C LYS A 15 12.10 -5.63 17.23
N ALA A 16 11.27 -4.94 18.00
CA ALA A 16 9.86 -4.72 17.63
C ALA A 16 9.77 -3.85 16.37
N GLU A 17 8.83 -4.19 15.49
CA GLU A 17 8.54 -3.47 14.26
C GLU A 17 7.11 -2.91 14.31
N GLU A 18 6.92 -1.79 13.61
CA GLU A 18 5.60 -1.22 13.42
C GLU A 18 4.85 -1.95 12.30
N VAL A 19 3.52 -1.90 12.35
CA VAL A 19 2.65 -2.55 11.36
C VAL A 19 1.84 -1.51 10.64
N PHE A 20 1.65 -1.73 9.33
CA PHE A 20 0.77 -0.90 8.53
C PHE A 20 -0.67 -1.06 9.04
N ILE A 21 -1.28 0.04 9.45
CA ILE A 21 -2.64 0.09 9.97
C ILE A 21 -3.60 0.23 8.79
N TRP A 22 -4.43 -0.77 8.58
CA TRP A 22 -5.40 -0.77 7.48
C TRP A 22 -6.62 0.05 7.88
N THR A 23 -6.97 1.05 7.08
CA THR A 23 -8.14 1.92 7.30
C THR A 23 -9.18 1.80 6.19
N GLY A 24 -8.81 1.21 5.06
CA GLY A 24 -9.70 0.90 3.92
C GLY A 24 -9.10 -0.21 3.06
N ALA A 25 -9.96 -0.94 2.35
CA ALA A 25 -9.54 -2.03 1.47
C ALA A 25 -10.51 -2.15 0.29
N ASP A 26 -9.97 -2.09 -0.93
CA ASP A 26 -10.72 -2.01 -2.17
C ASP A 26 -10.16 -3.03 -3.17
N TYR A 27 -10.97 -4.07 -3.42
CA TYR A 27 -10.60 -5.19 -4.31
C TYR A 27 -11.04 -4.93 -5.74
N ASP A 28 -10.16 -5.21 -6.70
CA ASP A 28 -10.51 -5.29 -8.11
C ASP A 28 -10.60 -6.75 -8.58
N SER A 29 -11.78 -7.14 -9.04
CA SER A 29 -12.03 -8.48 -9.57
C SER A 29 -11.49 -8.71 -10.98
N GLY A 30 -11.06 -7.65 -11.68
CA GLY A 30 -10.45 -7.75 -13.01
C GLY A 30 -9.01 -8.22 -12.95
N THR A 31 -8.28 -7.83 -11.91
CA THR A 31 -6.84 -8.09 -11.77
C THR A 31 -6.48 -8.94 -10.55
N ASP A 32 -7.45 -9.29 -9.71
CA ASP A 32 -7.24 -9.94 -8.41
C ASP A 32 -6.32 -9.14 -7.46
N LEU A 33 -6.30 -7.81 -7.59
CA LEU A 33 -5.48 -6.95 -6.73
C LEU A 33 -6.32 -6.33 -5.62
N LEU A 34 -5.71 -6.16 -4.46
CA LEU A 34 -6.31 -5.47 -3.32
C LEU A 34 -5.51 -4.20 -3.02
N ALA A 35 -6.15 -3.04 -3.14
CA ALA A 35 -5.60 -1.78 -2.66
C ALA A 35 -6.02 -1.58 -1.21
N VAL A 36 -5.07 -1.22 -0.34
CA VAL A 36 -5.32 -0.98 1.08
C VAL A 36 -4.76 0.38 1.43
N THR A 37 -5.64 1.28 1.86
CA THR A 37 -5.26 2.59 2.39
C THR A 37 -4.98 2.47 3.89
N GLY A 38 -3.96 3.20 4.35
CA GLY A 38 -3.54 3.16 5.73
C GLY A 38 -2.23 3.90 5.96
N CYS A 39 -1.63 3.66 7.12
CA CYS A 39 -0.33 4.24 7.45
C CYS A 39 0.42 3.40 8.49
N ILE A 40 1.73 3.58 8.56
CA ILE A 40 2.48 3.29 9.78
C ILE A 40 2.11 4.34 10.83
N TRP A 41 2.16 3.99 12.11
CA TRP A 41 1.74 4.89 13.19
C TRP A 41 2.47 6.25 13.11
N ALA A 42 1.70 7.33 13.13
CA ALA A 42 2.19 8.71 13.02
C ALA A 42 2.99 9.04 11.73
N CYS A 43 2.90 8.19 10.70
CA CYS A 43 3.36 8.51 9.35
C CYS A 43 2.21 9.06 8.49
N PRO A 44 2.52 9.77 7.40
CA PRO A 44 1.53 10.12 6.40
C PRO A 44 0.85 8.88 5.81
N TYR A 45 -0.35 9.06 5.28
CA TYR A 45 -1.09 8.00 4.60
C TYR A 45 -0.34 7.52 3.36
N SER A 46 -0.46 6.23 3.11
CA SER A 46 -0.12 5.60 1.84
C SER A 46 -1.21 4.62 1.42
N THR A 47 -1.04 4.06 0.23
CA THR A 47 -1.80 2.92 -0.26
C THR A 47 -0.85 1.81 -0.65
N ILE A 48 -1.03 0.64 -0.05
CA ILE A 48 -0.32 -0.58 -0.45
C ILE A 48 -1.20 -1.39 -1.41
N VAL A 49 -0.56 -2.15 -2.30
CA VAL A 49 -1.24 -3.11 -3.18
C VAL A 49 -0.72 -4.52 -2.88
N LEU A 50 -1.64 -5.48 -2.83
CA LEU A 50 -1.36 -6.89 -2.61
C LEU A 50 -1.89 -7.73 -3.78
N ASP A 51 -1.18 -8.82 -4.12
CA ASP A 51 -1.75 -9.92 -4.90
C ASP A 51 -2.78 -10.67 -4.04
N PHE A 52 -4.04 -10.63 -4.47
CA PHE A 52 -5.17 -11.23 -3.76
C PHE A 52 -5.81 -12.37 -4.55
N SER A 53 -5.12 -12.94 -5.54
CA SER A 53 -5.56 -14.11 -6.32
C SER A 53 -5.78 -15.35 -5.44
N CYS A 54 -5.06 -15.46 -4.33
CA CYS A 54 -5.19 -16.52 -3.33
C CYS A 54 -5.54 -15.94 -1.94
N PRO A 55 -6.77 -15.47 -1.69
CA PRO A 55 -7.12 -14.67 -0.51
C PRO A 55 -7.00 -15.42 0.83
N LEU A 56 -6.99 -16.76 0.79
CA LEU A 56 -6.81 -17.60 1.97
C LEU A 56 -5.34 -17.90 2.28
N GLN A 57 -4.41 -17.47 1.43
CA GLN A 57 -2.99 -17.60 1.69
C GLN A 57 -2.47 -16.36 2.44
N PRO A 58 -1.62 -16.54 3.47
CA PRO A 58 -1.01 -15.41 4.15
C PRO A 58 -0.19 -14.55 3.17
N GLN A 59 -0.47 -13.24 3.16
CA GLN A 59 0.31 -12.25 2.42
C GLN A 59 1.24 -11.51 3.38
N PRO A 60 2.52 -11.90 3.52
CA PRO A 60 3.45 -11.25 4.43
C PRO A 60 3.81 -9.83 3.95
N PRO A 61 4.18 -8.90 4.85
CA PRO A 61 4.49 -7.51 4.50
C PRO A 61 5.52 -7.31 3.37
N LYS A 62 6.47 -8.24 3.25
CA LYS A 62 7.48 -8.23 2.19
C LYS A 62 6.93 -8.40 0.76
N HIS A 63 5.67 -8.80 0.60
CA HIS A 63 4.99 -8.92 -0.70
C HIS A 63 4.02 -7.76 -0.96
N TRP A 64 3.94 -6.78 -0.05
CA TRP A 64 3.08 -5.62 -0.22
C TRP A 64 3.85 -4.55 -1.00
N LEU A 65 3.22 -4.04 -2.05
CA LEU A 65 3.76 -2.94 -2.83
C LEU A 65 3.26 -1.61 -2.27
N ASP A 66 4.12 -0.84 -1.62
CA ASP A 66 3.81 0.54 -1.23
C ASP A 66 3.84 1.46 -2.46
N LEU A 67 2.70 2.03 -2.81
CA LEU A 67 2.57 2.87 -4.00
C LEU A 67 3.34 4.19 -3.91
N ARG A 68 3.76 4.61 -2.71
CA ARG A 68 4.67 5.75 -2.54
C ARG A 68 5.96 5.54 -3.33
N HIS A 69 6.51 4.32 -3.35
CA HIS A 69 7.73 4.01 -4.12
C HIS A 69 7.55 4.16 -5.64
N ILE A 70 6.30 4.20 -6.13
CA ILE A 70 6.00 4.40 -7.55
C ILE A 70 5.69 5.87 -7.85
N VAL A 71 4.86 6.50 -7.03
CA VAL A 71 4.32 7.84 -7.34
C VAL A 71 5.13 9.00 -6.78
N ASP A 72 5.95 8.74 -5.76
CA ASP A 72 6.85 9.69 -5.11
C ASP A 72 8.11 8.96 -4.58
N PRO A 73 8.95 8.42 -5.47
CA PRO A 73 10.10 7.60 -5.08
C PRO A 73 11.15 8.37 -4.26
N ASP A 74 11.19 9.70 -4.37
CA ASP A 74 12.09 10.56 -3.63
C ASP A 74 11.49 11.03 -2.28
N ASP A 75 10.21 10.73 -2.01
CA ASP A 75 9.46 11.12 -0.80
C ASP A 75 9.51 12.63 -0.52
N THR A 76 9.31 13.44 -1.56
CA THR A 76 9.37 14.91 -1.46
C THR A 76 8.11 15.63 -1.94
N ARG A 77 7.26 14.94 -2.69
CA ARG A 77 6.16 15.57 -3.42
C ARG A 77 4.83 15.47 -2.69
N PHE A 78 4.55 14.34 -2.05
CA PHE A 78 3.26 14.08 -1.43
C PHE A 78 3.38 13.79 0.06
N ASP A 79 2.64 14.54 0.88
CA ASP A 79 2.44 14.19 2.29
C ASP A 79 1.62 12.90 2.36
N ASP A 80 0.33 12.96 2.04
CA ASP A 80 -0.56 11.79 2.05
C ASP A 80 -0.79 11.24 0.64
N ILE A 81 -0.86 9.91 0.49
CA ILE A 81 -1.26 9.20 -0.74
C ILE A 81 -2.46 8.30 -0.43
N GLU A 82 -3.57 8.53 -1.12
CA GLU A 82 -4.83 7.83 -0.88
C GLU A 82 -5.37 7.17 -2.16
N PHE A 83 -6.02 6.01 -1.97
CA PHE A 83 -6.80 5.36 -3.01
C PHE A 83 -8.02 6.21 -3.40
N VAL A 84 -8.32 6.27 -4.70
CA VAL A 84 -9.53 6.90 -5.21
C VAL A 84 -10.46 5.86 -5.84
N ARG A 85 -9.95 5.08 -6.79
CA ARG A 85 -10.72 4.06 -7.52
C ARG A 85 -9.81 3.16 -8.36
N TRP A 86 -10.34 2.00 -8.69
CA TRP A 86 -9.87 1.18 -9.81
C TRP A 86 -10.52 1.66 -11.12
N GLU A 87 -9.73 1.74 -12.17
CA GLU A 87 -10.14 1.87 -13.57
C GLU A 87 -9.74 0.59 -14.33
N SER A 88 -10.24 0.39 -15.55
CA SER A 88 -10.06 -0.88 -16.29
C SER A 88 -8.61 -1.29 -16.53
N ASP A 89 -7.68 -0.34 -16.55
CA ASP A 89 -6.26 -0.54 -16.86
C ASP A 89 -5.31 0.14 -15.86
N SER A 90 -5.87 0.77 -14.82
CA SER A 90 -5.08 1.57 -13.88
C SER A 90 -5.71 1.68 -12.50
N LEU A 91 -4.87 1.93 -11.52
CA LEU A 91 -5.26 2.36 -10.19
C LEU A 91 -5.11 3.89 -10.12
N VAL A 92 -6.16 4.56 -9.64
CA VAL A 92 -6.15 6.01 -9.44
C VAL A 92 -5.93 6.31 -7.96
N LEU A 93 -4.85 7.06 -7.70
CA LEU A 93 -4.53 7.66 -6.42
C LEU A 93 -4.79 9.16 -6.43
N ARG A 94 -4.80 9.76 -5.25
CA ARG A 94 -4.55 11.18 -5.08
C ARG A 94 -3.44 11.38 -4.04
N GLY A 95 -2.53 12.31 -4.33
CA GLY A 95 -1.50 12.74 -3.39
C GLY A 95 -1.79 14.16 -2.91
N CYS A 96 -1.60 14.44 -1.62
CA CYS A 96 -1.64 15.79 -1.05
C CYS A 96 -0.28 16.45 -1.29
N ASP A 97 -0.22 17.42 -2.19
CA ASP A 97 1.04 18.03 -2.61
C ASP A 97 1.66 18.90 -1.52
N THR A 98 2.95 18.71 -1.25
CA THR A 98 3.68 19.38 -0.16
C THR A 98 3.86 20.88 -0.39
N GLU A 99 3.85 21.35 -1.65
CA GLU A 99 4.07 22.76 -1.97
C GLU A 99 2.83 23.62 -1.71
N ASP A 100 1.65 23.12 -2.07
CA ASP A 100 0.40 23.90 -2.07
C ASP A 100 -0.75 23.29 -1.26
N GLY A 101 -0.55 22.10 -0.69
CA GLY A 101 -1.54 21.38 0.11
C GLY A 101 -2.75 20.88 -0.69
N ARG A 102 -2.67 20.85 -2.03
CA ARG A 102 -3.79 20.42 -2.89
C ARG A 102 -3.66 18.95 -3.25
N TRP A 103 -4.82 18.29 -3.31
CA TRP A 103 -4.91 16.93 -3.81
C TRP A 103 -4.75 16.89 -5.33
N LYS A 104 -3.82 16.06 -5.81
CA LYS A 104 -3.53 15.84 -7.24
C LYS A 104 -3.72 14.36 -7.57
N GLU A 105 -4.51 14.05 -8.59
CA GLU A 105 -4.67 12.66 -9.05
C GLU A 105 -3.37 12.15 -9.70
N VAL A 106 -3.04 10.89 -9.41
CA VAL A 106 -1.96 10.13 -10.04
C VAL A 106 -2.52 8.79 -10.49
N ARG A 107 -2.13 8.32 -11.67
CA ARG A 107 -2.55 7.03 -12.21
C ARG A 107 -1.35 6.10 -12.25
N VAL A 108 -1.52 4.89 -11.74
CA VAL A 108 -0.54 3.81 -11.85
C VAL A 108 -1.12 2.71 -12.74
N PRO A 109 -0.50 2.40 -13.89
CA PRO A 109 -0.97 1.32 -14.76
C PRO A 109 -0.98 -0.03 -14.05
N VAL A 110 -2.00 -0.85 -14.28
CA VAL A 110 -2.09 -2.22 -13.74
C VAL A 110 -0.88 -3.07 -14.15
N GLU A 111 -0.42 -2.92 -15.40
CA GLU A 111 0.77 -3.63 -15.90
C GLU A 111 2.01 -3.31 -15.07
N GLN A 112 2.18 -2.04 -14.66
CA GLN A 112 3.27 -1.64 -13.78
C GLN A 112 3.14 -2.29 -12.41
N LEU A 113 1.94 -2.29 -11.80
CA LEU A 113 1.69 -2.95 -10.52
C LEU A 113 2.08 -4.43 -10.57
N GLN A 114 1.69 -5.13 -11.63
CA GLN A 114 1.99 -6.55 -11.83
C GLN A 114 3.49 -6.81 -11.99
N ILE A 115 4.19 -5.97 -12.75
CA ILE A 115 5.65 -6.05 -12.89
C ILE A 115 6.33 -5.88 -11.52
N GLU A 116 5.98 -4.84 -10.77
CA GLU A 116 6.58 -4.54 -9.46
C GLU A 116 6.29 -5.63 -8.42
N LEU A 117 5.07 -6.17 -8.41
CA LEU A 117 4.71 -7.30 -7.54
C LEU A 117 5.47 -8.58 -7.91
N SER A 118 5.70 -8.83 -9.21
CA SER A 118 6.44 -10.02 -9.68
C SER A 118 7.94 -9.99 -9.32
N GLN A 119 8.52 -8.80 -9.17
CA GLN A 119 9.94 -8.63 -8.82
C GLN A 119 10.23 -8.83 -7.32
N GLN A 120 9.19 -8.96 -6.48
CA GLN A 120 9.32 -9.16 -5.03
C GLN A 120 9.36 -10.64 -4.61
N CYS A 121 9.31 -11.57 -5.58
CA CYS A 121 9.36 -13.04 -5.39
C CYS A 121 10.78 -13.63 -5.40
#